data_AF-A0A151Z6Z8-F1
#
_entry.id   AF-A0A151Z6Z8-F1
#
_cell.length_a   1.000
_cell.length_b   1.000
_cell.length_c   1.000
_cell.angle_alpha   90.00
_cell.angle_beta   90.00
_cell.angle_gamma   90.00
#
_symmetry.space_group_name_H-M   'P 1'
#
loop_
_entity.id
_entity.type
_entity.pdbx_description
1 polymer ?
#
loop_
_entity_poly.entity_id
_entity_poly.type
_entity_poly.pdbx_seq_one_letter_code
_entity_poly.pdbx_strand_id
1 'polypeptide(L)'
;MTEPELRVSVAQLAPPDRDGWLTKQGGSIRTWRKRWFVLKGKKLYYFKTKTDVEATGIIELEENSFVKTETDKDKKKKFMFSVGTPKRTFFIFSETEPDMKQWIDSIKHNIEGDGTSPNKNNNNNQSKPYGNGVEQPVQKANGSSDKPNANSPRAKINQGKSVIPFLKEDDSKVLEFWQIWSESIPPQSDLQSGTSIEFHVATSIDMQKLTWRTAGPQNIFIQKMVDFFWNVGAPESEIDRLNDVGAIINPVKIGSWIDMSDKGGMDGGWYFPVDIPLKLAIEASDAGEPTRKLSQWAEANEVINCYSVGRDMGAAPPRQTEIRLKLPGPDFISQLNLAIDAFKNFDFPPIPPNALDILRQNSTTLEAGGLCLSVITSSEGFVRLGLLVPKPSREVVNQLIDFGQGNKAGLSKFETSLGGSGPAFIEFQYLQKGFGYTVYREGFDIVFHYFVGEDHSE
;
A
#
# COMPACT_ATOMS: atom_id res chain seq x y z
N MET A 1 11.30 14.27 33.39
CA MET A 1 11.66 12.93 32.89
C MET A 1 12.57 13.15 31.69
N THR A 2 13.84 12.82 31.83
CA THR A 2 14.86 12.93 30.77
C THR A 2 14.51 11.98 29.62
N GLU A 3 14.40 12.50 28.39
CA GLU A 3 14.30 11.67 27.18
C GLU A 3 15.47 10.68 27.14
N PRO A 4 15.25 9.39 26.82
CA PRO A 4 16.36 8.48 26.64
C PRO A 4 17.20 8.93 25.43
N GLU A 5 18.53 9.00 25.62
CA GLU A 5 19.52 9.42 24.62
C GLU A 5 19.54 8.46 23.42
N LEU A 6 18.66 8.68 22.44
CA LEU A 6 18.66 7.98 21.16
C LEU A 6 19.74 8.50 20.21
N ARG A 7 20.37 9.65 20.52
CA ARG A 7 21.49 10.26 19.77
C ARG A 7 22.82 9.56 20.02
N VAL A 8 22.85 8.24 19.81
CA VAL A 8 24.07 7.43 19.87
C VAL A 8 24.17 6.59 18.60
N SER A 9 25.34 6.58 17.99
CA SER A 9 25.64 5.80 16.78
C SER A 9 26.11 4.38 17.11
N VAL A 10 26.00 3.47 16.12
CA VAL A 10 26.59 2.12 16.25
C VAL A 10 28.09 2.20 16.54
N ALA A 11 28.80 3.14 15.90
CA ALA A 11 30.24 3.33 16.07
C ALA A 11 30.61 3.75 17.50
N GLN A 12 29.82 4.62 18.14
CA GLN A 12 30.05 5.04 19.54
C GLN A 12 29.82 3.91 20.56
N LEU A 13 29.08 2.87 20.18
CA LEU A 13 28.85 1.71 21.04
C LEU A 13 29.97 0.66 20.96
N ALA A 14 31.01 0.84 20.15
CA ALA A 14 32.13 -0.10 20.09
C ALA A 14 33.07 -0.01 21.33
N PRO A 15 33.69 -1.13 21.77
CA PRO A 15 33.26 -2.50 21.49
C PRO A 15 31.96 -2.84 22.26
N PRO A 16 31.00 -3.54 21.64
CA PRO A 16 29.80 -3.99 22.33
C PRO A 16 30.02 -5.32 23.06
N ASP A 17 29.17 -5.62 24.04
CA ASP A 17 29.14 -6.95 24.68
C ASP A 17 28.59 -8.01 23.71
N ARG A 18 27.63 -7.59 22.85
CA ARG A 18 27.13 -8.36 21.71
C ARG A 18 26.48 -7.43 20.69
N ASP A 19 26.66 -7.74 19.41
CA ASP A 19 25.93 -7.11 18.32
C ASP A 19 25.46 -8.16 17.30
N GLY A 20 24.42 -7.84 16.54
CA GLY A 20 23.83 -8.80 15.61
C GLY A 20 22.46 -8.41 15.08
N TRP A 21 22.04 -9.04 14.00
CA TRP A 21 20.70 -8.86 13.46
C TRP A 21 19.69 -9.71 14.23
N LEU A 22 18.61 -9.08 14.68
CA LEU A 22 17.46 -9.76 15.27
C LEU A 22 16.17 -9.17 14.71
N THR A 23 15.08 -9.93 14.78
CA THR A 23 13.76 -9.44 14.38
C THR A 23 12.89 -9.24 15.61
N LYS A 24 12.47 -8.00 15.87
CA LYS A 24 11.67 -7.63 17.04
C LYS A 24 10.23 -7.29 16.67
N GLN A 25 9.30 -7.53 17.59
CA GLN A 25 7.93 -7.06 17.47
C GLN A 25 7.83 -5.54 17.79
N GLY A 26 6.99 -4.83 17.05
CA GLY A 26 6.62 -3.44 17.29
C GLY A 26 5.82 -3.27 18.58
N GLY A 27 5.66 -2.01 19.03
CA GLY A 27 4.92 -1.68 20.26
C GLY A 27 3.44 -1.54 20.04
N SER A 28 3.06 -0.44 19.40
CA SER A 28 1.66 -0.12 19.11
C SER A 28 1.10 -1.00 18.00
N ILE A 29 1.88 -1.23 16.95
CA ILE A 29 1.54 -2.15 15.87
C ILE A 29 2.42 -3.39 16.01
N ARG A 30 1.80 -4.56 16.11
CA ARG A 30 2.44 -5.86 16.40
C ARG A 30 3.23 -6.44 15.20
N THR A 31 3.85 -5.58 14.39
CA THR A 31 4.68 -5.90 13.22
C THR A 31 6.04 -6.46 13.63
N TRP A 32 6.70 -7.24 12.78
CA TRP A 32 8.03 -7.79 13.04
C TRP A 32 9.06 -7.06 12.20
N ARG A 33 10.13 -6.53 12.82
CA ARG A 33 11.13 -5.68 12.15
C ARG A 33 12.54 -6.19 12.41
N LYS A 34 13.31 -6.44 11.35
CA LYS A 34 14.75 -6.73 11.45
C LYS A 34 15.49 -5.46 11.85
N ARG A 35 16.31 -5.56 12.90
CA ARG A 35 17.08 -4.47 13.48
C ARG A 35 18.46 -4.96 13.87
N TRP A 36 19.44 -4.07 13.75
CA TRP A 36 20.78 -4.32 14.24
C TRP A 36 20.80 -4.01 15.73
N PHE A 37 20.93 -5.03 16.56
CA PHE A 37 20.97 -4.88 18.00
C PHE A 37 22.40 -4.73 18.47
N VAL A 38 22.60 -3.90 19.49
CA VAL A 38 23.87 -3.68 20.15
C VAL A 38 23.64 -3.67 21.66
N LEU A 39 24.14 -4.68 22.36
CA LEU A 39 24.16 -4.77 23.81
C LEU A 39 25.44 -4.10 24.33
N LYS A 40 25.29 -3.12 25.22
CA LYS A 40 26.40 -2.46 25.92
C LYS A 40 26.01 -2.16 27.36
N GLY A 41 26.58 -2.90 28.30
CA GLY A 41 26.21 -2.87 29.71
C GLY A 41 24.72 -3.16 29.89
N LYS A 42 24.04 -2.38 30.74
CA LYS A 42 22.61 -2.53 31.02
C LYS A 42 21.68 -1.93 29.95
N LYS A 43 22.16 -1.76 28.71
CA LYS A 43 21.40 -1.14 27.64
C LYS A 43 21.49 -1.98 26.36
N LEU A 44 20.33 -2.36 25.84
CA LEU A 44 20.19 -3.03 24.56
C LEU A 44 19.61 -2.07 23.53
N TYR A 45 20.48 -1.53 22.69
CA TYR A 45 20.13 -0.60 21.62
C TYR A 45 19.73 -1.38 20.37
N TYR A 46 18.88 -0.77 19.53
CA TYR A 46 18.57 -1.31 18.22
C TYR A 46 18.50 -0.21 17.15
N PHE A 47 19.03 -0.54 15.97
CA PHE A 47 19.26 0.35 14.84
C PHE A 47 18.62 -0.21 13.56
N LYS A 48 18.37 0.65 12.56
CA LYS A 48 17.93 0.20 11.23
C LYS A 48 19.07 -0.51 10.49
N THR A 49 20.30 -0.03 10.63
CA THR A 49 21.50 -0.58 9.99
C THR A 49 22.71 -0.67 10.93
N LYS A 50 23.80 -1.32 10.48
CA LYS A 50 25.06 -1.43 11.22
C LYS A 50 25.87 -0.13 11.27
N THR A 51 25.46 0.90 10.52
CA THR A 51 26.21 2.15 10.35
C THR A 51 25.39 3.37 10.77
N ASP A 52 24.21 3.16 11.35
CA ASP A 52 23.34 4.25 11.76
C ASP A 52 23.99 5.13 12.82
N VAL A 53 23.74 6.43 12.69
CA VAL A 53 24.27 7.46 13.59
C VAL A 53 23.37 7.71 14.81
N GLU A 54 22.16 7.14 14.82
CA GLU A 54 21.19 7.26 15.91
C GLU A 54 20.43 5.95 16.13
N ALA A 55 20.15 5.62 17.39
CA ALA A 55 19.41 4.43 17.77
C ALA A 55 17.91 4.60 17.47
N THR A 56 17.28 3.57 16.89
CA THR A 56 15.82 3.53 16.72
C THR A 56 15.11 3.35 18.07
N GLY A 57 15.79 2.76 19.04
CA GLY A 57 15.29 2.66 20.40
C GLY A 57 16.26 1.94 21.31
N ILE A 58 15.89 1.92 22.59
CA ILE A 58 16.66 1.33 23.67
C ILE A 58 15.74 0.48 24.56
N ILE A 59 16.27 -0.66 25.01
CA ILE A 59 15.69 -1.46 26.09
C ILE A 59 16.67 -1.36 27.27
N GLU A 60 16.23 -0.70 28.34
CA GLU A 60 17.02 -0.57 29.57
C GLU A 60 16.83 -1.83 30.44
N LEU A 61 17.93 -2.47 30.78
CA LEU A 61 17.99 -3.70 31.55
C LEU A 61 18.13 -3.34 33.04
N GLU A 62 17.01 -3.13 33.70
CA GLU A 62 16.91 -2.87 35.14
C GLU A 62 17.02 -4.18 35.96
N GLU A 63 17.18 -4.09 37.28
CA GLU A 63 17.32 -5.27 38.17
C GLU A 63 16.14 -6.24 38.12
N ASN A 64 14.94 -5.73 37.80
CA ASN A 64 13.71 -6.51 37.66
C ASN A 64 13.41 -6.88 36.19
N SER A 65 14.34 -6.62 35.28
CA SER A 65 14.21 -7.07 33.89
C SER A 65 14.42 -8.58 33.79
N PHE A 66 13.83 -9.19 32.78
CA PHE A 66 13.98 -10.62 32.52
C PHE A 66 14.25 -10.89 31.05
N VAL A 67 14.84 -12.05 30.76
CA VAL A 67 14.90 -12.61 29.41
C VAL A 67 14.56 -14.10 29.46
N LYS A 68 13.66 -14.54 28.57
CA LYS A 68 13.20 -15.94 28.52
C LYS A 68 12.87 -16.39 27.10
N THR A 69 13.00 -17.70 26.86
CA THR A 69 12.55 -18.32 25.61
C THR A 69 11.04 -18.24 25.49
N GLU A 70 10.54 -18.05 24.28
CA GLU A 70 9.12 -18.02 23.95
C GLU A 70 8.80 -19.02 22.84
N THR A 71 7.54 -19.47 22.80
CA THR A 71 7.02 -20.34 21.73
C THR A 71 5.92 -19.60 20.97
N ASP A 72 6.06 -19.52 19.65
CA ASP A 72 5.02 -18.98 18.78
C ASP A 72 3.81 -19.93 18.74
N LYS A 73 2.60 -19.40 18.98
CA LYS A 73 1.36 -20.21 19.04
C LYS A 73 1.07 -20.94 17.74
N ASP A 74 1.46 -20.34 16.62
CA ASP A 74 1.27 -20.90 15.27
C ASP A 74 2.50 -21.70 14.78
N LYS A 75 3.55 -21.83 15.61
CA LYS A 75 4.84 -22.49 15.28
C LYS A 75 5.55 -21.95 14.01
N LYS A 76 5.14 -20.80 13.49
CA LYS A 76 5.70 -20.20 12.26
C LYS A 76 7.03 -19.50 12.54
N LYS A 77 7.21 -18.92 13.73
CA LYS A 77 8.45 -18.24 14.15
C LYS A 77 9.24 -19.11 15.12
N LYS A 78 10.34 -19.69 14.63
CA LYS A 78 11.28 -20.48 15.43
C LYS A 78 12.28 -19.55 16.13
N PHE A 79 12.86 -20.01 17.24
CA PHE A 79 13.95 -19.33 17.97
C PHE A 79 13.59 -17.94 18.54
N MET A 80 12.41 -17.87 19.17
CA MET A 80 11.87 -16.66 19.78
C MET A 80 12.22 -16.57 21.27
N PHE A 81 12.43 -15.35 21.74
CA PHE A 81 12.63 -15.01 23.14
C PHE A 81 11.98 -13.65 23.44
N SER A 82 11.77 -13.36 24.72
CA SER A 82 11.27 -12.07 25.17
C SER A 82 12.24 -11.42 26.16
N VAL A 83 12.33 -10.10 26.09
CA VAL A 83 13.03 -9.26 27.07
C VAL A 83 11.97 -8.39 27.74
N GLY A 84 11.75 -8.59 29.04
CA GLY A 84 10.81 -7.81 29.81
C GLY A 84 11.50 -6.75 30.65
N THR A 85 10.96 -5.54 30.62
CA THR A 85 11.26 -4.45 31.57
C THR A 85 9.99 -4.13 32.37
N PRO A 86 10.06 -3.32 33.44
CA PRO A 86 8.86 -2.91 34.20
C PRO A 86 7.78 -2.26 33.37
N LYS A 87 8.18 -1.59 32.27
CA LYS A 87 7.29 -0.84 31.40
C LYS A 87 6.72 -1.70 30.27
N ARG A 88 7.47 -2.70 29.79
CA ARG A 88 7.12 -3.40 28.54
C ARG A 88 7.86 -4.73 28.37
N THR A 89 7.18 -5.70 27.77
CA THR A 89 7.82 -6.90 27.21
C THR A 89 8.06 -6.75 25.71
N PHE A 90 9.27 -7.07 25.26
CA PHE A 90 9.72 -7.04 23.87
C PHE A 90 9.87 -8.47 23.37
N PHE A 91 9.13 -8.85 22.32
CA PHE A 91 9.28 -10.15 21.66
C PHE A 91 10.28 -10.05 20.51
N ILE A 92 11.21 -11.00 20.43
CA ILE A 92 12.35 -11.00 19.51
C ILE A 92 12.58 -12.42 19.01
N PHE A 93 12.94 -12.60 17.75
CA PHE A 93 13.45 -13.87 17.25
C PHE A 93 14.77 -13.69 16.51
N SER A 94 15.57 -14.75 16.51
CA SER A 94 16.83 -14.87 15.77
C SER A 94 16.67 -15.85 14.60
N GLU A 95 17.63 -15.85 13.68
CA GLU A 95 17.59 -16.76 12.51
C GLU A 95 17.97 -18.20 12.88
N THR A 96 18.69 -18.41 13.98
CA THR A 96 19.20 -19.74 14.39
C THR A 96 19.13 -19.96 15.90
N GLU A 97 18.91 -21.21 16.32
CA GLU A 97 18.88 -21.57 17.75
C GLU A 97 20.17 -21.19 18.51
N PRO A 98 21.39 -21.38 17.96
CA PRO A 98 22.61 -20.97 18.65
C PRO A 98 22.68 -19.46 18.86
N ASP A 99 22.24 -18.65 17.89
CA ASP A 99 22.21 -17.20 17.99
C ASP A 99 21.23 -16.74 19.07
N MET A 100 20.02 -17.32 19.13
CA MET A 100 19.06 -17.08 20.21
C MET A 100 19.67 -17.34 21.59
N LYS A 101 20.30 -18.51 21.77
CA LYS A 101 20.88 -18.90 23.07
C LYS A 101 21.95 -17.91 23.52
N GLN A 102 22.87 -17.56 22.61
CA GLN A 102 23.90 -16.57 22.91
C GLN A 102 23.33 -15.20 23.26
N TRP A 103 22.29 -14.72 22.56
CA TRP A 103 21.61 -13.47 22.91
C TRP A 103 20.97 -13.51 24.30
N ILE A 104 20.27 -14.61 24.62
CA ILE A 104 19.67 -14.79 25.95
C ILE A 104 20.78 -14.77 27.03
N ASP A 105 21.87 -15.50 26.83
CA ASP A 105 22.96 -15.60 27.80
C ASP A 105 23.65 -14.26 28.03
N SER A 106 23.97 -13.50 26.97
CA SER A 106 24.55 -12.16 27.09
C SER A 106 23.61 -11.18 27.81
N ILE A 107 22.31 -11.22 27.51
CA ILE A 107 21.34 -10.34 28.18
C ILE A 107 21.19 -10.71 29.66
N LYS A 108 21.14 -12.01 30.01
CA LYS A 108 21.11 -12.45 31.41
C LYS A 108 22.33 -11.98 32.18
N HIS A 109 23.52 -12.18 31.62
CA HIS A 109 24.77 -11.76 32.24
C HIS A 109 24.77 -10.25 32.56
N ASN A 110 24.25 -9.43 31.63
CA ASN A 110 24.18 -7.98 31.82
C ASN A 110 23.07 -7.52 32.78
N ILE A 111 22.01 -8.32 32.98
CA ILE A 111 20.98 -8.07 34.00
C ILE A 111 21.53 -8.38 35.39
N GLU A 112 22.13 -9.56 35.55
CA GLU A 112 22.61 -10.09 36.83
C GLU A 112 23.84 -9.33 37.34
N GLY A 113 24.71 -8.88 36.42
CA GLY A 113 25.86 -8.01 36.69
C GLY A 113 26.96 -8.70 37.50
N ASP A 114 28.16 -8.79 36.94
CA ASP A 114 29.36 -8.86 37.76
C ASP A 114 30.39 -7.83 37.26
N GLY A 115 31.02 -7.14 38.20
CA GLY A 115 32.13 -6.26 37.91
C GLY A 115 33.32 -7.06 37.37
N THR A 116 34.09 -6.42 36.49
CA THR A 116 35.39 -6.84 35.92
C THR A 116 35.36 -7.77 34.69
N SER A 117 35.92 -7.27 33.58
CA SER A 117 36.47 -8.08 32.48
C SER A 117 37.61 -8.96 33.00
N PRO A 118 37.91 -10.11 32.35
CA PRO A 118 39.00 -10.08 31.36
C PRO A 118 38.88 -11.08 30.17
N ASN A 119 39.25 -10.55 28.99
CA ASN A 119 40.19 -11.07 27.99
C ASN A 119 40.52 -12.59 27.88
N LYS A 120 40.34 -13.07 26.64
CA LYS A 120 41.22 -13.94 25.81
C LYS A 120 41.45 -15.44 26.13
N ASN A 121 41.24 -16.19 25.03
CA ASN A 121 42.07 -17.24 24.43
C ASN A 121 41.68 -18.72 24.57
N ASN A 122 41.47 -19.29 23.36
CA ASN A 122 42.00 -20.54 22.82
C ASN A 122 41.36 -21.89 23.16
N ASN A 123 40.97 -22.54 22.04
CA ASN A 123 41.25 -23.93 21.64
C ASN A 123 40.89 -25.06 22.62
N ASN A 124 39.94 -25.92 22.24
CA ASN A 124 40.27 -27.15 21.49
C ASN A 124 39.06 -28.07 21.32
N ASN A 125 39.10 -28.80 20.20
CA ASN A 125 38.44 -30.06 19.90
C ASN A 125 38.07 -30.93 21.12
N GLN A 126 36.88 -31.54 21.08
CA GLN A 126 36.79 -33.01 21.05
C GLN A 126 35.39 -33.51 20.65
N SER A 127 35.45 -34.69 20.07
CA SER A 127 34.48 -35.37 19.22
C SER A 127 33.64 -36.43 19.94
N LYS A 128 32.39 -36.60 19.45
CA LYS A 128 31.62 -37.87 19.28
C LYS A 128 31.09 -38.58 20.56
N PRO A 129 30.21 -39.61 20.47
CA PRO A 129 29.21 -39.99 19.43
C PRO A 129 27.84 -40.50 19.98
N TYR A 130 26.95 -40.91 19.05
CA TYR A 130 25.75 -41.77 19.16
C TYR A 130 24.41 -41.07 19.48
N GLY A 131 23.28 -41.41 18.84
CA GLY A 131 22.98 -42.60 18.04
C GLY A 131 21.79 -42.44 17.08
N ASN A 132 21.74 -43.39 16.14
CA ASN A 132 20.74 -43.56 15.09
C ASN A 132 19.35 -43.86 15.67
N GLY A 133 18.34 -43.17 15.15
CA GLY A 133 16.95 -43.62 15.14
C GLY A 133 16.42 -43.48 13.72
N VAL A 134 16.26 -44.61 13.05
CA VAL A 134 15.67 -44.74 11.72
C VAL A 134 14.15 -44.78 11.87
N GLU A 135 13.42 -43.84 11.27
CA GLU A 135 12.02 -44.09 10.89
C GLU A 135 11.74 -43.56 9.48
N GLN A 136 11.10 -44.43 8.70
CA GLN A 136 10.76 -44.33 7.30
C GLN A 136 9.52 -43.46 7.03
N PRO A 137 9.28 -43.05 5.77
CA PRO A 137 8.32 -41.99 5.45
C PRO A 137 6.88 -42.51 5.47
N VAL A 138 6.02 -41.87 6.26
CA VAL A 138 4.57 -42.10 6.22
C VAL A 138 3.95 -41.26 5.10
N GLN A 139 3.11 -41.93 4.33
CA GLN A 139 2.50 -41.54 3.07
C GLN A 139 1.69 -40.24 3.16
N LYS A 140 1.86 -39.37 2.14
CA LYS A 140 0.98 -38.24 1.87
C LYS A 140 -0.44 -38.75 1.61
N ALA A 141 -1.37 -38.42 2.48
CA ALA A 141 -2.79 -38.45 2.15
C ALA A 141 -3.09 -37.28 1.20
N ASN A 142 -3.74 -37.62 0.08
CA ASN A 142 -4.24 -36.67 -0.92
C ASN A 142 -5.19 -35.66 -0.28
N GLY A 143 -4.74 -34.41 -0.15
CA GLY A 143 -5.60 -33.24 0.01
C GLY A 143 -5.99 -32.72 -1.36
N SER A 144 -7.28 -32.47 -1.54
CA SER A 144 -7.94 -32.00 -2.76
C SER A 144 -7.19 -30.90 -3.49
N SER A 145 -7.00 -31.08 -4.80
CA SER A 145 -6.61 -30.02 -5.71
C SER A 145 -7.74 -28.97 -5.78
N ASP A 146 -7.59 -27.86 -5.07
CA ASP A 146 -8.36 -26.65 -5.35
C ASP A 146 -7.97 -26.17 -6.75
N LYS A 147 -8.77 -26.52 -7.75
CA LYS A 147 -8.67 -25.86 -9.05
C LYS A 147 -9.15 -24.43 -8.85
N PRO A 148 -8.31 -23.40 -9.11
CA PRO A 148 -8.76 -22.03 -9.00
C PRO A 148 -9.98 -21.82 -9.90
N ASN A 149 -11.08 -21.29 -9.34
CA ASN A 149 -12.26 -20.92 -10.11
C ASN A 149 -11.85 -19.90 -11.17
N ALA A 150 -11.89 -20.29 -12.45
CA ALA A 150 -11.45 -19.46 -13.57
C ALA A 150 -12.24 -18.13 -13.69
N ASN A 151 -13.39 -18.04 -13.03
CA ASN A 151 -14.25 -16.85 -13.01
C ASN A 151 -14.09 -15.98 -11.75
N SER A 152 -13.21 -16.31 -10.81
CA SER A 152 -12.99 -15.45 -9.64
C SER A 152 -12.42 -14.08 -10.06
N PRO A 153 -12.73 -13.00 -9.33
CA PRO A 153 -12.11 -11.69 -9.54
C PRO A 153 -10.59 -11.75 -9.67
N ARG A 154 -9.90 -12.52 -8.80
CA ARG A 154 -8.44 -12.70 -8.91
C ARG A 154 -8.01 -13.41 -10.18
N ALA A 155 -8.75 -14.43 -10.63
CA ALA A 155 -8.45 -15.10 -11.88
C ALA A 155 -8.61 -14.15 -13.07
N LYS A 156 -9.66 -13.32 -13.06
CA LYS A 156 -9.90 -12.28 -14.08
C LYS A 156 -8.81 -11.20 -14.07
N ILE A 157 -8.37 -10.74 -12.91
CA ILE A 157 -7.24 -9.79 -12.77
C ILE A 157 -5.97 -10.38 -13.39
N ASN A 158 -5.66 -11.65 -13.11
CA ASN A 158 -4.52 -12.36 -13.73
C ASN A 158 -4.65 -12.51 -15.25
N GLN A 159 -5.86 -12.84 -15.74
CA GLN A 159 -6.15 -12.93 -17.17
C GLN A 159 -6.01 -11.57 -17.85
N GLY A 160 -6.54 -10.50 -17.24
CA GLY A 160 -6.35 -9.11 -17.66
C GLY A 160 -4.89 -8.73 -17.76
N LYS A 161 -4.11 -9.03 -16.72
CA LYS A 161 -2.66 -8.79 -16.71
C LYS A 161 -1.96 -9.50 -17.86
N SER A 162 -2.37 -10.73 -18.21
CA SER A 162 -1.73 -11.52 -19.28
C SER A 162 -1.88 -10.93 -20.68
N VAL A 163 -2.82 -10.03 -20.92
CA VAL A 163 -3.01 -9.41 -22.24
C VAL A 163 -2.29 -8.07 -22.40
N ILE A 164 -1.76 -7.51 -21.31
CA ILE A 164 -1.02 -6.24 -21.30
C ILE A 164 0.42 -6.47 -21.77
N PRO A 165 0.88 -5.83 -22.87
CA PRO A 165 2.19 -6.12 -23.45
C PRO A 165 3.37 -5.88 -22.49
N PHE A 166 3.42 -4.73 -21.81
CA PHE A 166 4.54 -4.36 -20.93
C PHE A 166 4.57 -5.12 -19.58
N LEU A 167 3.65 -6.06 -19.36
CA LEU A 167 3.60 -6.94 -18.18
C LEU A 167 3.95 -8.42 -18.50
N LYS A 168 4.51 -8.68 -19.68
CA LYS A 168 4.89 -10.05 -20.12
C LYS A 168 6.35 -10.37 -19.98
N GLU A 169 7.20 -9.38 -19.74
CA GLU A 169 8.63 -9.57 -19.64
C GLU A 169 8.97 -10.10 -18.24
N ASP A 170 9.44 -11.36 -18.17
CA ASP A 170 9.68 -12.08 -16.92
C ASP A 170 10.72 -11.40 -16.00
N ASP A 171 11.55 -10.50 -16.54
CA ASP A 171 12.57 -9.72 -15.81
C ASP A 171 12.23 -8.22 -15.68
N SER A 172 10.99 -7.81 -15.97
CA SER A 172 10.58 -6.40 -15.87
C SER A 172 10.29 -6.01 -14.42
N LYS A 173 10.87 -4.89 -13.97
CA LYS A 173 10.56 -4.28 -12.67
C LYS A 173 9.08 -3.95 -12.50
N VAL A 174 8.39 -3.63 -13.60
CA VAL A 174 6.94 -3.34 -13.58
C VAL A 174 6.15 -4.61 -13.26
N LEU A 175 6.59 -5.76 -13.77
CA LEU A 175 5.98 -7.05 -13.46
C LEU A 175 6.26 -7.45 -12.00
N GLU A 176 7.49 -7.28 -11.53
CA GLU A 176 7.87 -7.52 -10.13
C GLU A 176 7.01 -6.66 -9.18
N PHE A 177 6.84 -5.37 -9.48
CA PHE A 177 6.01 -4.48 -8.69
C PHE A 177 4.54 -4.92 -8.65
N TRP A 178 3.99 -5.37 -9.79
CA TRP A 178 2.65 -5.94 -9.85
C TRP A 178 2.52 -7.22 -9.01
N GLN A 179 3.52 -8.11 -9.03
CA GLN A 179 3.54 -9.34 -8.23
C GLN A 179 3.55 -9.02 -6.73
N ILE A 180 4.43 -8.12 -6.29
CA ILE A 180 4.51 -7.67 -4.90
C ILE A 180 3.17 -7.09 -4.43
N TRP A 181 2.50 -6.28 -5.25
CA TRP A 181 1.16 -5.78 -4.94
C TRP A 181 0.11 -6.89 -4.90
N SER A 182 0.05 -7.76 -5.91
CA SER A 182 -0.95 -8.83 -5.99
C SER A 182 -0.84 -9.82 -4.81
N GLU A 183 0.38 -10.15 -4.38
CA GLU A 183 0.64 -11.03 -3.24
C GLU A 183 0.29 -10.39 -1.89
N SER A 184 0.22 -9.05 -1.85
CA SER A 184 -0.23 -8.33 -0.66
C SER A 184 -1.73 -8.47 -0.42
N ILE A 185 -2.54 -8.79 -1.43
CA ILE A 185 -3.99 -8.81 -1.29
C ILE A 185 -4.40 -10.03 -0.44
N PRO A 186 -5.04 -9.85 0.74
CA PRO A 186 -5.40 -10.96 1.63
C PRO A 186 -6.20 -12.04 0.91
N PRO A 187 -5.94 -13.34 1.13
CA PRO A 187 -6.74 -14.41 0.54
C PRO A 187 -8.18 -14.39 1.05
N GLN A 188 -9.11 -14.99 0.28
CA GLN A 188 -10.52 -15.08 0.63
C GLN A 188 -10.76 -15.74 1.99
N SER A 189 -9.91 -16.71 2.37
CA SER A 189 -9.95 -17.41 3.65
C SER A 189 -9.72 -16.52 4.87
N ASP A 190 -9.12 -15.33 4.69
CA ASP A 190 -8.86 -14.39 5.78
C ASP A 190 -10.09 -13.49 6.04
N LEU A 191 -11.11 -13.53 5.17
CA LEU A 191 -12.30 -12.70 5.27
C LEU A 191 -13.25 -13.15 6.35
N GLN A 192 -13.82 -12.17 7.07
CA GLN A 192 -14.87 -12.40 8.04
C GLN A 192 -16.22 -12.49 7.33
N SER A 193 -17.15 -13.26 7.92
CA SER A 193 -18.50 -13.44 7.35
C SER A 193 -19.16 -12.10 7.01
N GLY A 194 -19.68 -11.99 5.78
CA GLY A 194 -20.37 -10.79 5.30
C GLY A 194 -19.43 -9.67 4.82
N THR A 195 -18.13 -9.92 4.74
CA THR A 195 -17.16 -8.98 4.16
C THR A 195 -16.70 -9.40 2.77
N SER A 196 -16.19 -8.44 2.00
CA SER A 196 -15.70 -8.68 0.64
C SER A 196 -14.48 -7.84 0.28
N ILE A 197 -13.74 -8.31 -0.72
CA ILE A 197 -12.64 -7.62 -1.37
C ILE A 197 -13.08 -7.23 -2.77
N GLU A 198 -13.10 -5.93 -3.04
CA GLU A 198 -13.40 -5.37 -4.36
C GLU A 198 -12.12 -5.30 -5.21
N PHE A 199 -12.28 -5.55 -6.51
CA PHE A 199 -11.21 -5.45 -7.51
C PHE A 199 -11.61 -4.52 -8.64
N HIS A 200 -10.76 -3.55 -8.91
CA HIS A 200 -10.91 -2.61 -10.01
C HIS A 200 -9.63 -2.54 -10.82
N VAL A 201 -9.78 -2.27 -12.11
CA VAL A 201 -8.65 -1.99 -12.99
C VAL A 201 -9.03 -0.85 -13.93
N ALA A 202 -8.11 0.04 -14.23
CA ALA A 202 -8.34 1.13 -15.16
C ALA A 202 -7.20 1.20 -16.18
N THR A 203 -7.50 1.54 -17.43
CA THR A 203 -6.48 1.69 -18.47
C THR A 203 -6.76 2.89 -19.36
N SER A 204 -5.70 3.56 -19.81
CA SER A 204 -5.82 4.63 -20.80
C SER A 204 -6.38 4.09 -22.12
N ILE A 205 -6.97 4.96 -22.92
CA ILE A 205 -7.61 4.64 -24.20
C ILE A 205 -6.67 3.95 -25.20
N ASP A 206 -5.37 4.17 -25.07
CA ASP A 206 -4.31 3.53 -25.87
C ASP A 206 -3.62 2.35 -25.16
N MET A 207 -4.03 2.07 -23.93
CA MET A 207 -3.49 1.03 -23.05
C MET A 207 -2.02 1.19 -22.65
N GLN A 208 -1.49 2.41 -22.69
CA GLN A 208 -0.12 2.71 -22.24
C GLN A 208 -0.03 2.98 -20.73
N LYS A 209 -1.15 3.29 -20.07
CA LYS A 209 -1.26 3.39 -18.61
C LYS A 209 -2.23 2.34 -18.10
N LEU A 210 -1.89 1.73 -16.96
CA LEU A 210 -2.74 0.77 -16.27
C LEU A 210 -2.71 1.07 -14.76
N THR A 211 -3.86 0.98 -14.13
CA THR A 211 -4.05 1.19 -12.69
C THR A 211 -4.77 -0.02 -12.14
N TRP A 212 -4.23 -0.64 -11.09
CA TRP A 212 -4.90 -1.72 -10.36
C TRP A 212 -5.31 -1.21 -9.00
N ARG A 213 -6.54 -1.50 -8.57
CA ARG A 213 -7.03 -1.13 -7.23
C ARG A 213 -7.72 -2.31 -6.57
N THR A 214 -7.55 -2.41 -5.27
CA THR A 214 -8.33 -3.31 -4.43
C THR A 214 -8.72 -2.60 -3.15
N ALA A 215 -9.88 -2.92 -2.60
CA ALA A 215 -10.29 -2.47 -1.28
C ALA A 215 -11.04 -3.58 -0.53
N GLY A 216 -10.87 -3.61 0.79
CA GLY A 216 -11.54 -4.57 1.65
C GLY A 216 -11.53 -4.12 3.11
N PRO A 217 -11.90 -5.00 4.04
CA PRO A 217 -12.04 -4.66 5.46
C PRO A 217 -10.74 -4.15 6.06
N GLN A 218 -10.78 -3.01 6.74
CA GLN A 218 -9.59 -2.35 7.29
C GLN A 218 -8.79 -3.27 8.21
N ASN A 219 -9.46 -4.00 9.10
CA ASN A 219 -8.84 -4.88 10.10
C ASN A 219 -8.00 -6.02 9.50
N ILE A 220 -8.27 -6.42 8.26
CA ILE A 220 -7.54 -7.48 7.54
C ILE A 220 -6.49 -6.85 6.62
N PHE A 221 -6.86 -5.79 5.91
CA PHE A 221 -6.03 -5.19 4.86
C PHE A 221 -4.85 -4.38 5.41
N ILE A 222 -5.02 -3.70 6.56
CA ILE A 222 -4.04 -2.71 7.02
C ILE A 222 -2.63 -3.32 7.16
N GLN A 223 -2.53 -4.52 7.75
CA GLN A 223 -1.21 -5.14 7.96
C GLN A 223 -0.56 -5.51 6.63
N LYS A 224 -1.32 -6.13 5.72
CA LYS A 224 -0.83 -6.54 4.41
C LYS A 224 -0.41 -5.36 3.54
N MET A 225 -1.17 -4.29 3.60
CA MET A 225 -0.89 -3.05 2.88
C MET A 225 0.38 -2.38 3.40
N VAL A 226 0.56 -2.34 4.72
CA VAL A 226 1.80 -1.83 5.32
C VAL A 226 3.00 -2.71 4.95
N ASP A 227 2.84 -4.04 4.93
CA ASP A 227 3.88 -4.98 4.47
C ASP A 227 4.25 -4.73 2.99
N PHE A 228 3.25 -4.52 2.12
CA PHE A 228 3.44 -4.12 0.73
C PHE A 228 4.30 -2.86 0.62
N PHE A 229 3.91 -1.80 1.34
CA PHE A 229 4.62 -0.53 1.30
C PHE A 229 6.06 -0.64 1.79
N TRP A 230 6.35 -1.46 2.81
CA TRP A 230 7.73 -1.72 3.22
C TRP A 230 8.52 -2.50 2.17
N ASN A 231 7.91 -3.48 1.52
CA ASN A 231 8.58 -4.27 0.48
C ASN A 231 8.98 -3.41 -0.72
N VAL A 232 8.22 -2.35 -1.02
CA VAL A 232 8.52 -1.41 -2.11
C VAL A 232 9.29 -0.17 -1.65
N GLY A 233 9.74 -0.15 -0.38
CA GLY A 233 10.64 0.88 0.14
C GLY A 233 9.98 2.20 0.54
N ALA A 234 8.67 2.21 0.84
CA ALA A 234 7.98 3.40 1.29
C ALA A 234 8.57 3.93 2.62
N PRO A 235 8.72 5.27 2.78
CA PRO A 235 9.25 5.85 4.02
C PRO A 235 8.34 5.58 5.23
N GLU A 236 8.95 5.42 6.40
CA GLU A 236 8.23 5.16 7.66
C GLU A 236 7.23 6.27 8.01
N SER A 237 7.58 7.52 7.72
CA SER A 237 6.70 8.69 7.90
C SER A 237 5.40 8.60 7.09
N GLU A 238 5.42 7.92 5.95
CA GLU A 238 4.22 7.75 5.12
C GLU A 238 3.27 6.70 5.70
N ILE A 239 3.81 5.70 6.41
CA ILE A 239 3.02 4.73 7.15
C ILE A 239 2.36 5.39 8.37
N ASP A 240 3.10 6.25 9.08
CA ASP A 240 2.57 7.05 10.18
C ASP A 240 1.44 7.97 9.67
N ARG A 241 1.64 8.61 8.51
CA ARG A 241 0.61 9.44 7.87
C ARG A 241 -0.67 8.65 7.55
N LEU A 242 -0.55 7.43 7.03
CA LEU A 242 -1.73 6.56 6.82
C LEU A 242 -2.48 6.29 8.12
N ASN A 243 -1.78 6.07 9.24
CA ASN A 243 -2.41 5.88 10.55
C ASN A 243 -3.12 7.14 11.04
N ASP A 244 -2.48 8.30 10.92
CA ASP A 244 -3.04 9.58 11.35
C ASP A 244 -4.32 9.91 10.56
N VAL A 245 -4.29 9.74 9.24
CA VAL A 245 -5.46 9.93 8.37
C VAL A 245 -6.54 8.89 8.70
N GLY A 246 -6.15 7.64 8.96
CA GLY A 246 -7.06 6.59 9.40
C GLY A 246 -7.78 6.92 10.71
N ALA A 247 -7.11 7.60 11.66
CA ALA A 247 -7.72 8.02 12.92
C ALA A 247 -8.74 9.17 12.74
N ILE A 248 -8.49 10.07 11.78
CA ILE A 248 -9.42 11.17 11.44
C ILE A 248 -10.65 10.64 10.72
N ILE A 249 -10.44 9.77 9.73
CA ILE A 249 -11.50 9.31 8.82
C ILE A 249 -12.28 8.13 9.40
N ASN A 250 -11.63 7.29 10.21
CA ASN A 250 -12.16 6.04 10.78
C ASN A 250 -12.88 5.14 9.74
N PRO A 251 -12.19 4.73 8.67
CA PRO A 251 -12.83 4.06 7.54
C PRO A 251 -13.11 2.58 7.82
N VAL A 252 -14.25 2.05 7.37
CA VAL A 252 -14.57 0.61 7.48
C VAL A 252 -13.73 -0.24 6.52
N LYS A 253 -13.43 0.31 5.35
CA LYS A 253 -12.64 -0.33 4.29
C LYS A 253 -11.38 0.49 4.00
N ILE A 254 -10.32 -0.19 3.59
CA ILE A 254 -9.09 0.43 3.09
C ILE A 254 -8.70 -0.27 1.79
N GLY A 255 -8.12 0.49 0.86
CA GLY A 255 -7.65 -0.02 -0.40
C GLY A 255 -6.25 0.43 -0.75
N SER A 256 -5.58 -0.37 -1.57
CA SER A 256 -4.30 -0.02 -2.19
C SER A 256 -4.47 0.05 -3.70
N TRP A 257 -3.61 0.84 -4.32
CA TRP A 257 -3.54 0.94 -5.77
C TRP A 257 -2.08 0.96 -6.24
N ILE A 258 -1.89 0.52 -7.48
CA ILE A 258 -0.64 0.69 -8.21
C ILE A 258 -0.95 1.25 -9.60
N ASP A 259 -0.17 2.26 -10.00
CA ASP A 259 -0.14 2.83 -11.33
C ASP A 259 1.12 2.34 -12.05
N MET A 260 0.97 2.05 -13.34
CA MET A 260 2.07 1.61 -14.19
C MET A 260 1.92 2.10 -15.61
N SER A 261 3.04 2.21 -16.32
CA SER A 261 3.06 2.59 -17.72
C SER A 261 4.00 1.74 -18.57
N ASP A 262 3.79 1.78 -19.88
CA ASP A 262 4.65 1.19 -20.90
C ASP A 262 6.07 1.80 -20.96
N LYS A 263 6.27 2.97 -20.36
CA LYS A 263 7.57 3.63 -20.19
C LYS A 263 8.26 3.29 -18.87
N GLY A 264 7.78 2.28 -18.15
CA GLY A 264 8.37 1.83 -16.88
C GLY A 264 8.01 2.70 -15.69
N GLY A 265 6.96 3.53 -15.80
CA GLY A 265 6.38 4.24 -14.66
C GLY A 265 5.83 3.24 -13.67
N MET A 266 6.10 3.46 -12.39
CA MET A 266 5.57 2.67 -11.28
C MET A 266 5.29 3.64 -10.12
N ASP A 267 4.04 3.66 -9.66
CA ASP A 267 3.65 4.39 -8.48
C ASP A 267 2.62 3.58 -7.71
N GLY A 268 2.49 3.82 -6.41
CA GLY A 268 1.58 3.08 -5.57
C GLY A 268 1.15 3.90 -4.37
N GLY A 269 -0.02 3.56 -3.86
CA GLY A 269 -0.60 4.29 -2.75
C GLY A 269 -1.77 3.56 -2.12
N TRP A 270 -2.43 4.28 -1.23
CA TRP A 270 -3.61 3.81 -0.52
C TRP A 270 -4.78 4.76 -0.74
N TYR A 271 -5.97 4.28 -0.43
CA TYR A 271 -7.19 5.07 -0.38
C TYR A 271 -8.19 4.48 0.60
N PHE A 272 -9.07 5.32 1.11
CA PHE A 272 -10.24 4.95 1.87
C PHE A 272 -11.47 5.15 0.97
N PRO A 273 -12.19 4.08 0.60
CA PRO A 273 -13.54 4.21 0.05
C PRO A 273 -14.49 4.56 1.21
N VAL A 274 -15.08 5.75 1.14
CA VAL A 274 -15.86 6.35 2.23
C VAL A 274 -17.10 7.05 1.68
N ASP A 275 -17.97 7.57 2.54
CA ASP A 275 -18.96 8.59 2.19
C ASP A 275 -19.02 9.56 3.37
N ILE A 276 -18.26 10.65 3.28
CA ILE A 276 -18.02 11.58 4.39
C ILE A 276 -18.14 13.04 3.93
N PRO A 277 -18.35 13.98 4.85
CA PRO A 277 -18.21 15.40 4.55
C PRO A 277 -16.83 15.72 3.97
N LEU A 278 -16.79 16.50 2.89
CA LEU A 278 -15.55 16.92 2.22
C LEU A 278 -14.58 17.59 3.19
N LYS A 279 -15.08 18.36 4.17
CA LYS A 279 -14.25 19.02 5.17
C LYS A 279 -13.31 18.04 5.91
N LEU A 280 -13.78 16.83 6.23
CA LEU A 280 -12.94 15.80 6.87
C LEU A 280 -11.86 15.28 5.92
N ALA A 281 -12.19 15.10 4.63
CA ALA A 281 -11.21 14.71 3.62
C ALA A 281 -10.14 15.81 3.42
N ILE A 282 -10.54 17.09 3.44
CA ILE A 282 -9.62 18.23 3.36
C ILE A 282 -8.69 18.29 4.57
N GLU A 283 -9.22 18.06 5.78
CA GLU A 283 -8.42 18.00 7.02
C GLU A 283 -7.41 16.84 7.01
N ALA A 284 -7.80 15.70 6.45
CA ALA A 284 -6.93 14.54 6.28
C ALA A 284 -5.89 14.70 5.14
N SER A 285 -6.06 15.68 4.26
CA SER A 285 -5.18 15.92 3.12
C SER A 285 -3.94 16.72 3.51
N ASP A 286 -2.96 16.78 2.61
CA ASP A 286 -1.83 17.68 2.79
C ASP A 286 -2.28 19.14 2.60
N ALA A 287 -1.94 19.97 3.59
CA ALA A 287 -2.27 21.38 3.57
C ALA A 287 -1.47 22.09 2.47
N GLY A 288 -2.18 22.86 1.64
CA GLY A 288 -1.57 23.56 0.53
C GLY A 288 -2.56 24.46 -0.18
N GLU A 289 -2.03 25.30 -1.07
CA GLU A 289 -2.84 26.17 -1.92
C GLU A 289 -3.88 25.39 -2.75
N PRO A 290 -3.55 24.24 -3.36
CA PRO A 290 -4.51 23.46 -4.15
C PRO A 290 -5.67 22.93 -3.31
N THR A 291 -5.37 22.36 -2.15
CA THR A 291 -6.39 21.83 -1.22
C THR A 291 -7.30 22.95 -0.70
N ARG A 292 -6.75 24.14 -0.44
CA ARG A 292 -7.54 25.33 -0.08
C ARG A 292 -8.45 25.79 -1.22
N LYS A 293 -7.93 25.88 -2.46
CA LYS A 293 -8.74 26.21 -3.65
C LYS A 293 -9.86 25.21 -3.87
N LEU A 294 -9.57 23.91 -3.75
CA LEU A 294 -10.57 22.85 -3.84
C LEU A 294 -11.68 23.05 -2.80
N SER A 295 -11.32 23.32 -1.54
CA SER A 295 -12.29 23.56 -0.47
C SER A 295 -13.17 24.78 -0.74
N GLN A 296 -12.60 25.89 -1.21
CA GLN A 296 -13.35 27.11 -1.51
C GLN A 296 -14.29 26.93 -2.70
N TRP A 297 -13.81 26.31 -3.78
CA TRP A 297 -14.63 26.00 -4.95
C TRP A 297 -15.77 25.04 -4.59
N ALA A 298 -15.48 24.02 -3.79
CA ALA A 298 -16.49 23.07 -3.35
C ALA A 298 -17.56 23.70 -2.48
N GLU A 299 -17.19 24.58 -1.54
CA GLU A 299 -18.13 25.34 -0.71
C GLU A 299 -19.03 26.24 -1.57
N ALA A 300 -18.46 26.97 -2.52
CA ALA A 300 -19.20 27.86 -3.41
C ALA A 300 -20.19 27.14 -4.34
N ASN A 301 -19.96 25.85 -4.60
CA ASN A 301 -20.76 25.03 -5.51
C ASN A 301 -21.53 23.90 -4.79
N GLU A 302 -21.64 23.96 -3.46
CA GLU A 302 -22.38 22.98 -2.65
C GLU A 302 -21.89 21.52 -2.83
N VAL A 303 -20.61 21.34 -3.15
CA VAL A 303 -19.95 20.03 -3.27
C VAL A 303 -19.54 19.56 -1.88
N ILE A 304 -20.47 18.91 -1.18
CA ILE A 304 -20.34 18.64 0.26
C ILE A 304 -19.75 17.28 0.62
N ASN A 305 -19.80 16.29 -0.28
CA ASN A 305 -19.45 14.90 0.04
C ASN A 305 -18.23 14.41 -0.75
N CYS A 306 -17.35 13.72 -0.03
CA CYS A 306 -16.21 12.99 -0.56
C CYS A 306 -16.48 11.49 -0.43
N TYR A 307 -16.24 10.73 -1.51
CA TYR A 307 -16.42 9.28 -1.50
C TYR A 307 -15.10 8.49 -1.57
N SER A 308 -13.98 9.17 -1.76
CA SER A 308 -12.67 8.56 -1.67
C SER A 308 -11.62 9.59 -1.31
N VAL A 309 -10.80 9.26 -0.31
CA VAL A 309 -9.58 10.01 0.03
C VAL A 309 -8.41 9.04 0.01
N GLY A 310 -7.29 9.42 -0.59
CA GLY A 310 -6.13 8.57 -0.71
C GLY A 310 -4.86 9.36 -0.92
N ARG A 311 -3.75 8.65 -0.99
CA ARG A 311 -2.45 9.26 -1.16
C ARG A 311 -1.46 8.31 -1.80
N ASP A 312 -0.54 8.86 -2.58
CA ASP A 312 0.65 8.13 -3.02
C ASP A 312 1.59 7.84 -1.85
N MET A 313 2.46 6.87 -2.07
CA MET A 313 3.49 6.44 -1.12
C MET A 313 4.87 6.43 -1.77
N GLY A 314 5.11 7.33 -2.73
CA GLY A 314 6.41 7.50 -3.36
C GLY A 314 7.54 7.70 -2.34
N ALA A 315 8.79 7.51 -2.77
CA ALA A 315 9.94 7.74 -1.91
C ALA A 315 10.33 9.22 -1.83
N ALA A 316 10.15 9.99 -2.91
CA ALA A 316 10.57 11.40 -3.01
C ALA A 316 9.36 12.34 -3.17
N PRO A 317 9.27 13.46 -2.44
CA PRO A 317 8.23 14.47 -2.64
C PRO A 317 8.31 15.08 -4.06
N PRO A 318 7.25 15.76 -4.53
CA PRO A 318 6.02 16.08 -3.79
C PRO A 318 5.04 14.91 -3.74
N ARG A 319 4.41 14.73 -2.57
CA ARG A 319 3.38 13.71 -2.35
C ARG A 319 2.04 14.19 -2.91
N GLN A 320 1.23 13.23 -3.31
CA GLN A 320 0.01 13.41 -4.08
C GLN A 320 -1.19 12.88 -3.30
N THR A 321 -2.09 13.78 -2.92
CA THR A 321 -3.36 13.43 -2.27
C THR A 321 -4.45 13.26 -3.33
N GLU A 322 -5.11 12.10 -3.36
CA GLU A 322 -6.28 11.83 -4.20
C GLU A 322 -7.56 12.12 -3.40
N ILE A 323 -8.47 12.91 -3.97
CA ILE A 323 -9.82 13.13 -3.45
C ILE A 323 -10.81 12.88 -4.58
N ARG A 324 -11.91 12.16 -4.29
CA ARG A 324 -13.03 12.01 -5.22
C ARG A 324 -14.34 12.52 -4.64
N LEU A 325 -15.02 13.35 -5.43
CA LEU A 325 -16.21 14.11 -5.05
C LEU A 325 -17.40 13.69 -5.91
N LYS A 326 -18.58 13.56 -5.30
CA LYS A 326 -19.84 13.46 -6.06
C LYS A 326 -20.28 14.88 -6.43
N LEU A 327 -20.56 15.12 -7.72
CA LEU A 327 -21.02 16.43 -8.16
C LEU A 327 -22.53 16.59 -7.89
N PRO A 328 -22.97 17.67 -7.23
CA PRO A 328 -24.38 17.98 -7.06
C PRO A 328 -24.98 18.47 -8.37
N GLY A 329 -26.31 18.37 -8.48
CA GLY A 329 -27.06 18.90 -9.61
C GLY A 329 -28.27 18.03 -9.94
N PRO A 330 -29.33 18.64 -10.50
CA PRO A 330 -30.59 17.96 -10.79
C PRO A 330 -30.52 16.98 -11.97
N ASP A 331 -29.53 17.17 -12.86
CA ASP A 331 -29.37 16.38 -14.07
C ASP A 331 -27.90 16.30 -14.50
N PHE A 332 -27.66 15.43 -15.49
CA PHE A 332 -26.34 15.18 -16.08
C PHE A 332 -25.68 16.45 -16.62
N ILE A 333 -26.41 17.33 -17.31
CA ILE A 333 -25.85 18.53 -17.95
C ILE A 333 -25.42 19.55 -16.91
N SER A 334 -26.21 19.71 -15.85
CA SER A 334 -25.89 20.56 -14.70
C SER A 334 -24.60 20.08 -14.01
N GLN A 335 -24.48 18.77 -13.76
CA GLN A 335 -23.26 18.19 -13.20
C GLN A 335 -22.06 18.32 -14.15
N LEU A 336 -22.27 18.15 -15.46
CA LEU A 336 -21.22 18.30 -16.48
C LEU A 336 -20.70 19.73 -16.53
N ASN A 337 -21.59 20.73 -16.49
CA ASN A 337 -21.22 22.14 -16.46
C ASN A 337 -20.41 22.47 -15.20
N LEU A 338 -20.77 21.90 -14.05
CA LEU A 338 -20.01 22.06 -12.82
C LEU A 338 -18.61 21.43 -12.92
N ALA A 339 -18.48 20.25 -13.55
CA ALA A 339 -17.17 19.66 -13.82
C ALA A 339 -16.31 20.56 -14.73
N ILE A 340 -16.89 21.11 -15.80
CA ILE A 340 -16.20 22.04 -16.71
C ILE A 340 -15.75 23.30 -15.96
N ASP A 341 -16.58 23.81 -15.04
CA ASP A 341 -16.22 24.93 -14.17
C ASP A 341 -15.01 24.58 -13.27
N ALA A 342 -14.94 23.36 -12.73
CA ALA A 342 -13.77 22.89 -11.96
C ALA A 342 -12.48 22.93 -12.79
N PHE A 343 -12.50 22.43 -14.03
CA PHE A 343 -11.34 22.48 -14.93
C PHE A 343 -10.84 23.92 -15.13
N LYS A 344 -11.77 24.87 -15.30
CA LYS A 344 -11.45 26.28 -15.43
C LYS A 344 -10.90 26.88 -14.15
N ASN A 345 -11.53 26.64 -13.00
CA ASN A 345 -11.14 27.25 -11.71
C ASN A 345 -9.83 26.70 -11.15
N PHE A 346 -9.45 25.48 -11.53
CA PHE A 346 -8.20 24.84 -11.11
C PHE A 346 -7.10 24.95 -12.18
N ASP A 347 -7.27 25.83 -13.17
CA ASP A 347 -6.27 26.15 -14.20
C ASP A 347 -5.85 24.93 -15.05
N PHE A 348 -6.76 23.99 -15.28
CA PHE A 348 -6.58 22.88 -16.22
C PHE A 348 -7.07 23.26 -17.61
N PRO A 349 -6.39 22.80 -18.68
CA PRO A 349 -6.93 22.93 -20.03
C PRO A 349 -8.31 22.29 -20.16
N PRO A 350 -9.22 22.89 -20.96
CA PRO A 350 -10.58 22.39 -21.06
C PRO A 350 -10.62 20.99 -21.68
N ILE A 351 -11.61 20.19 -21.27
CA ILE A 351 -11.92 18.93 -21.95
C ILE A 351 -12.20 19.24 -23.43
N PRO A 352 -11.61 18.48 -24.40
CA PRO A 352 -11.79 18.75 -25.81
C PRO A 352 -13.27 18.88 -26.21
N PRO A 353 -13.66 19.91 -26.99
CA PRO A 353 -15.07 20.14 -27.34
C PRO A 353 -15.75 18.92 -27.98
N ASN A 354 -15.07 18.23 -28.90
CA ASN A 354 -15.62 17.03 -29.55
C ASN A 354 -15.90 15.89 -28.56
N ALA A 355 -15.07 15.75 -27.51
CA ALA A 355 -15.30 14.78 -26.45
C ALA A 355 -16.50 15.15 -25.58
N LEU A 356 -16.66 16.45 -25.27
CA LEU A 356 -17.85 16.95 -24.56
C LEU A 356 -19.13 16.79 -25.38
N ASP A 357 -19.05 16.99 -26.69
CA ASP A 357 -20.22 16.87 -27.57
C ASP A 357 -20.72 15.43 -27.63
N ILE A 358 -19.83 14.43 -27.58
CA ILE A 358 -20.21 13.01 -27.41
C ILE A 358 -21.03 12.83 -26.12
N LEU A 359 -20.59 13.38 -25.00
CA LEU A 359 -21.35 13.28 -23.73
C LEU A 359 -22.71 13.98 -23.82
N ARG A 360 -22.76 15.18 -24.40
CA ARG A 360 -24.00 15.97 -24.53
C ARG A 360 -25.02 15.28 -25.41
N GLN A 361 -24.60 14.73 -26.55
CA GLN A 361 -25.46 14.01 -27.49
C GLN A 361 -26.06 12.74 -26.87
N ASN A 362 -25.32 12.11 -25.95
CA ASN A 362 -25.74 10.88 -25.29
C ASN A 362 -26.32 11.11 -23.88
N SER A 363 -26.55 12.35 -23.46
CA SER A 363 -27.00 12.72 -22.11
C SER A 363 -28.31 12.06 -21.66
N THR A 364 -29.17 11.64 -22.59
CA THR A 364 -30.42 10.92 -22.29
C THR A 364 -30.23 9.42 -22.05
N THR A 365 -29.10 8.84 -22.50
CA THR A 365 -28.75 7.43 -22.33
C THR A 365 -27.75 7.19 -21.20
N LEU A 366 -27.03 8.23 -20.81
CA LEU A 366 -26.20 8.23 -19.60
C LEU A 366 -27.12 8.34 -18.38
N GLU A 367 -26.72 7.74 -17.26
CA GLU A 367 -27.48 7.89 -16.02
C GLU A 367 -27.65 9.37 -15.68
N ALA A 368 -28.86 9.76 -15.28
CA ALA A 368 -29.25 11.15 -15.07
C ALA A 368 -28.50 11.88 -13.92
N GLY A 369 -27.47 11.25 -13.35
CA GLY A 369 -26.60 11.83 -12.34
C GLY A 369 -25.49 10.86 -11.92
N GLY A 370 -24.66 11.31 -10.97
CA GLY A 370 -23.55 10.52 -10.44
C GLY A 370 -22.20 10.84 -11.09
N LEU A 371 -22.11 11.95 -11.83
CA LEU A 371 -20.82 12.46 -12.25
C LEU A 371 -19.96 12.74 -11.03
N CYS A 372 -18.70 12.36 -11.12
CA CYS A 372 -17.75 12.55 -10.04
C CYS A 372 -16.54 13.33 -10.52
N LEU A 373 -15.96 14.11 -9.63
CA LEU A 373 -14.68 14.76 -9.84
C LEU A 373 -13.60 13.95 -9.11
N SER A 374 -12.49 13.65 -9.77
CA SER A 374 -11.30 13.11 -9.15
C SER A 374 -10.19 14.16 -9.23
N VAL A 375 -9.65 14.52 -8.09
CA VAL A 375 -8.66 15.58 -7.94
C VAL A 375 -7.43 14.97 -7.31
N ILE A 376 -6.25 15.24 -7.88
CA ILE A 376 -4.98 14.95 -7.25
C ILE A 376 -4.25 16.27 -7.00
N THR A 377 -3.86 16.51 -5.75
CA THR A 377 -3.12 17.70 -5.32
C THR A 377 -1.78 17.32 -4.73
N SER A 378 -0.84 18.26 -4.74
CA SER A 378 0.45 18.15 -4.07
C SER A 378 0.85 19.46 -3.43
N SER A 379 1.97 19.47 -2.69
CA SER A 379 2.57 20.71 -2.17
C SER A 379 3.03 21.67 -3.28
N GLU A 380 3.20 21.20 -4.51
CA GLU A 380 3.67 21.99 -5.64
C GLU A 380 2.54 22.48 -6.56
N GLY A 381 1.32 21.99 -6.39
CA GLY A 381 0.19 22.38 -7.22
C GLY A 381 -0.86 21.29 -7.41
N PHE A 382 -1.89 21.60 -8.20
CA PHE A 382 -2.77 20.58 -8.73
C PHE A 382 -1.99 19.66 -9.68
N VAL A 383 -2.11 18.36 -9.49
CA VAL A 383 -1.40 17.34 -10.26
C VAL A 383 -2.27 16.82 -11.39
N ARG A 384 -3.50 16.44 -11.05
CA ARG A 384 -4.43 15.81 -11.99
C ARG A 384 -5.86 16.19 -11.67
N LEU A 385 -6.67 16.35 -12.71
CA LEU A 385 -8.11 16.53 -12.59
C LEU A 385 -8.80 15.57 -13.55
N GLY A 386 -9.84 14.90 -13.09
CA GLY A 386 -10.61 13.93 -13.84
C GLY A 386 -12.11 14.10 -13.64
N LEU A 387 -12.87 14.05 -14.73
CA LEU A 387 -14.32 13.89 -14.70
C LEU A 387 -14.67 12.41 -14.93
N LEU A 388 -15.24 11.75 -13.93
CA LEU A 388 -15.76 10.39 -14.06
C LEU A 388 -17.24 10.39 -14.45
N VAL A 389 -17.54 9.68 -15.53
CA VAL A 389 -18.88 9.43 -16.05
C VAL A 389 -19.25 7.97 -15.76
N PRO A 390 -20.25 7.69 -14.89
CA PRO A 390 -20.63 6.34 -14.53
C PRO A 390 -21.38 5.63 -15.65
N LYS A 391 -21.27 4.30 -15.66
CA LYS A 391 -22.05 3.36 -16.49
C LYS A 391 -22.24 3.82 -17.94
N PRO A 392 -21.14 4.11 -18.66
CA PRO A 392 -21.22 4.50 -20.05
C PRO A 392 -21.88 3.41 -20.90
N SER A 393 -22.68 3.82 -21.88
CA SER A 393 -23.18 2.88 -22.89
C SER A 393 -22.05 2.40 -23.81
N ARG A 394 -22.22 1.24 -24.43
CA ARG A 394 -21.25 0.71 -25.40
C ARG A 394 -21.06 1.66 -26.60
N GLU A 395 -22.13 2.34 -27.01
CA GLU A 395 -22.13 3.38 -28.03
C GLU A 395 -21.14 4.50 -27.67
N VAL A 396 -21.27 5.07 -26.46
CA VAL A 396 -20.41 6.16 -25.96
C VAL A 396 -18.96 5.71 -25.87
N VAL A 397 -18.70 4.50 -25.33
CA VAL A 397 -17.34 3.94 -25.26
C VAL A 397 -16.70 3.86 -26.65
N ASN A 398 -17.44 3.34 -27.65
CA ASN A 398 -16.92 3.22 -29.02
C ASN A 398 -16.66 4.58 -29.67
N GLN A 399 -17.58 5.54 -29.52
CA GLN A 399 -17.39 6.90 -30.04
C GLN A 399 -16.15 7.57 -29.45
N LEU A 400 -15.88 7.37 -28.15
CA LEU A 400 -14.71 7.91 -27.49
C LEU A 400 -13.42 7.21 -27.91
N ILE A 401 -13.44 5.88 -28.09
CA ILE A 401 -12.32 5.12 -28.65
C ILE A 401 -11.97 5.66 -30.05
N ASP A 402 -12.97 5.86 -30.91
CA ASP A 402 -12.76 6.34 -32.27
C ASP A 402 -12.26 7.82 -32.25
N PHE A 403 -12.79 8.67 -31.35
CA PHE A 403 -12.30 10.04 -31.14
C PHE A 403 -10.84 10.09 -30.68
N GLY A 404 -10.48 9.30 -29.68
CA GLY A 404 -9.14 9.27 -29.09
C GLY A 404 -8.12 8.45 -29.88
N GLN A 405 -8.52 7.88 -31.03
CA GLN A 405 -7.71 6.93 -31.81
C GLN A 405 -7.18 5.78 -30.95
N GLY A 406 -8.04 5.27 -30.07
CA GLY A 406 -7.70 4.29 -29.05
C GLY A 406 -7.36 2.91 -29.60
N ASN A 407 -6.77 2.07 -28.74
CA ASN A 407 -6.43 0.69 -29.06
C ASN A 407 -7.66 -0.22 -29.00
N LYS A 408 -8.58 -0.07 -29.96
CA LYS A 408 -9.88 -0.77 -29.99
C LYS A 408 -9.76 -2.29 -29.84
N ALA A 409 -8.82 -2.91 -30.55
CA ALA A 409 -8.60 -4.35 -30.50
C ALA A 409 -8.03 -4.80 -29.15
N GLY A 410 -7.06 -4.06 -28.61
CA GLY A 410 -6.49 -4.32 -27.29
C GLY A 410 -7.51 -4.17 -26.18
N LEU A 411 -8.29 -3.08 -26.19
CA LEU A 411 -9.34 -2.81 -25.21
C LEU A 411 -10.41 -3.91 -25.24
N SER A 412 -10.88 -4.31 -26.42
CA SER A 412 -11.86 -5.40 -26.55
C SER A 412 -11.33 -6.73 -25.99
N LYS A 413 -10.06 -7.05 -26.26
CA LYS A 413 -9.40 -8.23 -25.70
C LYS A 413 -9.26 -8.15 -24.18
N PHE A 414 -8.88 -6.99 -23.67
CA PHE A 414 -8.74 -6.73 -22.24
C PHE A 414 -10.08 -6.86 -21.52
N GLU A 415 -11.12 -6.21 -22.02
CA GLU A 415 -12.48 -6.33 -21.47
C GLU A 415 -12.97 -7.77 -21.43
N THR A 416 -12.73 -8.52 -22.50
CA THR A 416 -13.11 -9.94 -22.57
C THR A 416 -12.39 -10.76 -21.50
N SER A 417 -11.10 -10.50 -21.27
CA SER A 417 -10.31 -11.17 -20.21
C SER A 417 -10.76 -10.81 -18.78
N LEU A 418 -11.48 -9.70 -18.60
CA LEU A 418 -12.07 -9.30 -17.32
C LEU A 418 -13.51 -9.83 -17.14
N GLY A 419 -14.09 -10.47 -18.15
CA GLY A 419 -15.47 -10.98 -18.12
C GLY A 419 -16.50 -10.13 -18.89
N GLY A 420 -16.08 -9.18 -19.72
CA GLY A 420 -16.89 -8.58 -20.79
C GLY A 420 -17.97 -7.57 -20.37
N SER A 421 -17.93 -7.03 -19.15
CA SER A 421 -18.95 -6.10 -18.63
C SER A 421 -18.86 -4.66 -19.16
N GLY A 422 -17.78 -4.30 -19.87
CA GLY A 422 -17.49 -2.91 -20.24
C GLY A 422 -17.07 -2.06 -19.02
N PRO A 423 -16.68 -0.80 -19.24
CA PRO A 423 -16.21 0.06 -18.15
C PRO A 423 -17.36 0.47 -17.23
N ALA A 424 -17.09 0.46 -15.93
CA ALA A 424 -17.96 1.02 -14.90
C ALA A 424 -17.92 2.55 -14.91
N PHE A 425 -16.79 3.16 -15.27
CA PHE A 425 -16.66 4.60 -15.47
C PHE A 425 -15.76 4.91 -16.67
N ILE A 426 -16.03 6.05 -17.32
CA ILE A 426 -15.07 6.73 -18.18
C ILE A 426 -14.55 7.93 -17.42
N GLU A 427 -13.23 8.13 -17.42
CA GLU A 427 -12.62 9.31 -16.83
C GLU A 427 -11.96 10.17 -17.91
N PHE A 428 -12.43 11.40 -18.02
CA PHE A 428 -11.82 12.45 -18.83
C PHE A 428 -10.82 13.18 -17.92
N GLN A 429 -9.55 12.84 -18.03
CA GLN A 429 -8.53 13.37 -17.13
C GLN A 429 -7.51 14.24 -17.84
N TYR A 430 -6.85 15.07 -17.05
CA TYR A 430 -5.69 15.83 -17.47
C TYR A 430 -4.60 15.72 -16.40
N LEU A 431 -3.42 15.24 -16.79
CA LEU A 431 -2.22 15.26 -15.95
C LEU A 431 -1.42 16.53 -16.26
N GLN A 432 -1.16 17.36 -15.25
CA GLN A 432 -0.41 18.60 -15.40
C GLN A 432 1.03 18.35 -15.85
N LYS A 433 1.57 19.33 -16.58
CA LYS A 433 2.96 19.29 -17.04
C LYS A 433 3.92 19.28 -15.86
N GLY A 434 4.94 18.42 -15.91
CA GLY A 434 5.95 18.26 -14.86
C GLY A 434 5.66 17.11 -13.90
N PHE A 435 4.43 16.58 -13.86
CA PHE A 435 4.05 15.48 -12.98
C PHE A 435 4.06 14.10 -13.65
N GLY A 436 4.40 14.04 -14.95
CA GLY A 436 4.55 12.76 -15.65
C GLY A 436 5.93 12.13 -15.47
N TYR A 437 6.94 12.91 -15.05
CA TYR A 437 8.31 12.46 -14.82
C TYR A 437 8.89 11.63 -15.98
N THR A 438 8.53 11.95 -17.22
CA THR A 438 8.86 11.25 -18.47
C THR A 438 8.29 9.83 -18.64
N VAL A 439 7.78 9.24 -17.58
CA VAL A 439 7.27 7.85 -17.55
C VAL A 439 5.75 7.78 -17.64
N TYR A 440 5.03 8.84 -17.30
CA TYR A 440 3.60 8.98 -17.53
C TYR A 440 3.32 10.03 -18.60
N ARG A 441 2.27 9.80 -19.40
CA ARG A 441 1.82 10.77 -20.39
C ARG A 441 1.14 11.94 -19.69
N GLU A 442 1.71 13.12 -19.85
CA GLU A 442 1.11 14.38 -19.44
C GLU A 442 0.08 14.85 -20.48
N GLY A 443 -0.88 15.65 -20.04
CA GLY A 443 -1.95 16.17 -20.87
C GLY A 443 -3.28 15.44 -20.72
N PHE A 444 -4.17 15.69 -21.68
CA PHE A 444 -5.50 15.11 -21.71
C PHE A 444 -5.44 13.61 -22.07
N ASP A 445 -6.25 12.82 -21.38
CA ASP A 445 -6.40 11.39 -21.62
C ASP A 445 -7.82 10.91 -21.27
N ILE A 446 -8.24 9.82 -21.88
CA ILE A 446 -9.50 9.12 -21.56
C ILE A 446 -9.13 7.79 -20.94
N VAL A 447 -9.59 7.53 -19.72
CA VAL A 447 -9.33 6.29 -18.98
C VAL A 447 -10.61 5.51 -18.78
N PHE A 448 -10.57 4.22 -19.04
CA PHE A 448 -11.67 3.30 -18.81
C PHE A 448 -11.45 2.57 -17.48
N HIS A 449 -12.36 2.74 -16.53
CA HIS A 449 -12.33 2.07 -15.23
C HIS A 449 -13.31 0.89 -15.24
N TYR A 450 -12.82 -0.29 -14.89
CA TYR A 450 -13.56 -1.55 -14.87
C TYR A 450 -13.73 -2.05 -13.45
N PHE A 451 -14.94 -2.49 -13.11
CA PHE A 451 -15.20 -3.29 -11.93
C PHE A 451 -15.09 -4.78 -12.28
N VAL A 452 -14.15 -5.48 -11.65
CA VAL A 452 -13.82 -6.87 -11.99
C VAL A 452 -14.65 -7.86 -11.17
N GLY A 453 -15.01 -7.47 -9.95
CA GLY A 453 -15.91 -8.20 -9.05
C GLY A 453 -15.45 -8.17 -7.60
N GLU A 454 -16.10 -8.98 -6.77
CA GLU A 454 -15.82 -9.10 -5.34
C GLU A 454 -15.51 -10.53 -4.93
N ASP A 455 -14.47 -10.71 -4.10
CA ASP A 455 -14.26 -11.95 -3.35
C ASP A 455 -15.00 -11.83 -2.02
N HIS A 456 -16.03 -12.64 -1.79
CA HIS A 456 -16.76 -12.67 -0.52
C HIS A 456 -16.16 -13.70 0.44
N SER A 457 -16.33 -13.52 1.75
CA SER A 457 -16.05 -14.60 2.72
C SER A 457 -16.74 -15.91 2.31
N GLU A 458 -16.03 -17.03 2.45
CA GLU A 458 -16.59 -18.38 2.19
C GLU A 458 -17.80 -18.74 3.06
#